data_AF-B3DML8-F1
#
_entry.id   AF-B3DML8-F1
#
_cell.length_a   1.000
_cell.length_b   1.000
_cell.length_c   1.000
_cell.angle_alpha   90.00
_cell.angle_beta   90.00
_cell.angle_gamma   90.00
#
_symmetry.space_group_name_H-M   'P 1'
#
loop_
_entity.id
_entity.type
_entity.pdbx_description
1 polymer ?
#
loop_
_entity_poly.entity_id
_entity_poly.type
_entity_poly.pdbx_seq_one_letter_code
_entity_poly.pdbx_strand_id
1 'polypeptide(L)'
;DLNQLLCCKQTLSGFWLIAQDCNAIMVITNNTTLPEESELNVQELNLSSAALRAGAFHLGKQCEQANNEFMLCRQELDDPRACLAEGKAVTSCALDFFRKVKKTCHEEFTQYATCLDKSSGTMAFSHCRKTQGVFDKCIKDNFDWDRPSYGYFSRAKVIQSAREAPKKEEKVSYPDATPGLPEDYPKPPAKYGSRFHWLE
;
A
#
# COMPACT_ATOMS: atom_id res chain seq x y z
N ASP A 1 7.09 20.97 -34.29
CA ASP A 1 8.10 20.26 -35.09
C ASP A 1 8.83 19.21 -34.26
N LEU A 2 8.94 18.01 -34.84
CA LEU A 2 9.87 16.91 -34.55
C LEU A 2 10.02 16.42 -33.10
N ASN A 3 9.26 15.36 -32.76
CA ASN A 3 9.92 14.07 -32.52
C ASN A 3 8.94 12.91 -32.64
N GLN A 4 9.15 12.13 -33.71
CA GLN A 4 8.51 10.86 -34.04
C GLN A 4 8.94 9.78 -33.06
N LEU A 5 8.00 8.94 -32.62
CA LEU A 5 8.26 7.51 -32.43
C LEU A 5 7.06 6.72 -32.96
N LEU A 6 7.38 5.92 -33.96
CA LEU A 6 6.49 5.18 -34.84
C LEU A 6 5.45 4.35 -34.07
N CYS A 7 4.17 4.70 -34.21
CA CYS A 7 3.11 3.72 -34.09
C CYS A 7 3.12 2.91 -35.39
N CYS A 8 3.64 1.68 -35.34
CA CYS A 8 3.68 0.79 -36.49
C CYS A 8 2.24 0.49 -36.92
N LYS A 9 1.81 1.08 -38.04
CA LYS A 9 0.66 0.62 -38.81
C LYS A 9 0.97 -0.81 -39.27
N GLN A 10 0.29 -1.79 -38.71
CA GLN A 10 0.10 -3.07 -39.37
C GLN A 10 -1.40 -3.38 -39.43
N THR A 11 -1.99 -2.94 -40.53
CA THR A 11 -3.10 -3.64 -41.15
C THR A 11 -2.66 -5.08 -41.41
N LEU A 12 -3.39 -6.08 -40.90
CA LEU A 12 -3.85 -7.24 -41.67
C LEU A 12 -4.57 -8.26 -40.77
N SER A 13 -5.64 -8.81 -41.36
CA SER A 13 -6.35 -10.05 -41.03
C SER A 13 -7.10 -10.14 -39.71
N GLY A 14 -8.42 -10.20 -39.84
CA GLY A 14 -9.33 -10.61 -38.78
C GLY A 14 -8.99 -12.00 -38.27
N PHE A 15 -8.73 -12.09 -36.97
CA PHE A 15 -8.94 -13.29 -36.20
C PHE A 15 -9.20 -12.83 -34.76
N TRP A 16 -10.40 -13.11 -34.26
CA TRP A 16 -10.79 -12.90 -32.88
C TRP A 16 -9.91 -13.78 -31.99
N LEU A 17 -8.87 -13.21 -31.38
CA LEU A 17 -8.12 -13.85 -30.31
C LEU A 17 -7.90 -12.85 -29.19
N ILE A 18 -8.67 -13.08 -28.12
CA ILE A 18 -8.30 -12.93 -26.71
C ILE A 18 -7.59 -11.61 -26.39
N ALA A 19 -8.37 -10.65 -25.90
CA ALA A 19 -7.85 -9.50 -25.17
C ALA A 19 -7.01 -10.02 -24.00
N GLN A 20 -5.70 -10.11 -24.24
CA GLN A 20 -4.72 -10.41 -23.23
C GLN A 20 -4.52 -9.10 -22.47
N ASP A 21 -5.02 -9.08 -21.24
CA ASP A 21 -4.86 -7.97 -20.32
C ASP A 21 -3.38 -7.56 -20.25
N CYS A 22 -3.04 -6.45 -20.92
CA CYS A 22 -1.81 -5.71 -20.69
C CYS A 22 -1.92 -5.03 -19.33
N ASN A 23 -1.95 -5.84 -18.27
CA ASN A 23 -1.79 -5.35 -16.92
C ASN A 23 -0.29 -5.11 -16.67
N ALA A 24 0.02 -3.89 -16.25
CA ALA A 24 1.33 -3.34 -15.91
C ALA A 24 2.23 -2.86 -17.07
N ILE A 25 1.90 -1.70 -17.65
CA ILE A 25 2.91 -0.69 -18.01
C ILE A 25 2.35 0.69 -17.63
N MET A 26 3.06 1.44 -16.79
CA MET A 26 2.79 2.86 -16.50
C MET A 26 2.98 3.71 -17.75
N VAL A 27 2.00 3.68 -18.66
CA VAL A 27 1.86 4.66 -19.74
C VAL A 27 0.62 5.46 -19.40
N ILE A 28 0.82 6.73 -19.01
CA ILE A 28 -0.27 7.68 -18.83
C ILE A 28 -0.94 7.84 -20.20
N THR A 29 -2.10 7.21 -20.38
CA THR A 29 -2.92 7.37 -21.58
C THR A 29 -3.81 8.60 -21.44
N ASN A 30 -4.27 9.16 -22.56
CA ASN A 30 -5.15 10.34 -22.60
C ASN A 30 -6.46 10.15 -21.81
N ASN A 31 -6.83 8.91 -21.48
CA ASN A 31 -8.05 8.59 -20.73
C ASN A 31 -7.86 8.63 -19.21
N THR A 32 -6.64 8.87 -18.72
CA THR A 32 -6.36 8.91 -17.28
C THR A 32 -6.51 10.34 -16.74
N THR A 33 -7.53 10.57 -15.90
CA THR A 33 -7.81 11.88 -15.30
C THR A 33 -6.95 12.15 -14.07
N LEU A 34 -5.92 12.99 -14.21
CA LEU A 34 -5.09 13.43 -13.09
C LEU A 34 -5.79 14.54 -12.30
N PRO A 35 -5.64 14.56 -10.96
CA PRO A 35 -6.13 15.66 -10.13
C PRO A 35 -5.38 16.96 -10.43
N GLU A 36 -5.97 18.10 -10.04
CA GLU A 36 -5.36 19.42 -10.19
C GLU A 36 -4.15 19.58 -9.24
N GLU A 37 -3.15 20.36 -9.65
CA GLU A 37 -1.96 20.64 -8.82
C GLU A 37 -2.31 21.30 -7.48
N SER A 38 -3.37 22.10 -7.43
CA SER A 38 -3.82 22.77 -6.20
C SER A 38 -4.30 21.77 -5.14
N GLU A 39 -4.83 20.62 -5.55
CA GLU A 39 -5.23 19.54 -4.64
C GLU A 39 -4.03 18.79 -4.06
N LEU A 40 -2.89 18.79 -4.75
CA LEU A 40 -1.67 18.14 -4.28
C LEU A 40 -0.84 19.04 -3.35
N ASN A 41 -1.10 20.35 -3.32
CA ASN A 41 -0.33 21.27 -2.51
C ASN A 41 -0.71 21.13 -1.02
N VAL A 42 0.16 20.43 -0.27
CA VAL A 42 0.03 20.19 1.16
C VAL A 42 1.35 20.56 1.83
N GLN A 43 1.29 20.99 3.09
CA GLN A 43 2.51 21.25 3.85
C GLN A 43 3.30 19.94 4.03
N GLU A 44 4.49 19.89 3.46
CA GLU A 44 5.38 18.73 3.55
C GLU A 44 6.11 18.63 4.90
N LEU A 45 6.46 17.40 5.26
CA LEU A 45 7.22 17.10 6.46
C LEU A 45 8.72 17.08 6.17
N ASN A 46 9.36 18.23 6.30
CA ASN A 46 10.79 18.43 6.05
C ASN A 46 11.68 17.93 7.21
N LEU A 47 11.67 16.61 7.46
CA LEU A 47 12.48 15.96 8.50
C LEU A 47 13.39 14.88 7.89
N SER A 48 14.54 14.64 8.53
CA SER A 48 15.42 13.54 8.13
C SER A 48 14.82 12.17 8.48
N SER A 49 15.25 11.13 7.77
CA SER A 49 14.87 9.75 8.05
C SER A 49 15.17 9.33 9.50
N ALA A 50 16.24 9.87 10.08
CA ALA A 50 16.61 9.63 11.49
C ALA A 50 15.55 10.13 12.46
N ALA A 51 15.05 11.35 12.23
CA ALA A 51 14.02 11.97 13.06
C ALA A 51 12.68 11.22 12.93
N LEU A 52 12.29 10.85 11.72
CA LEU A 52 11.08 10.06 11.49
C LEU A 52 11.16 8.71 12.19
N ARG A 53 12.32 8.04 12.13
CA ARG A 53 12.55 6.74 12.76
C ARG A 53 12.60 6.83 14.29
N ALA A 54 13.14 7.92 14.83
CA ALA A 54 13.11 8.21 16.27
C ALA A 54 11.66 8.36 16.78
N GLY A 55 10.84 9.12 16.07
CA GLY A 55 9.45 9.40 16.46
C GLY A 55 8.44 8.29 16.11
N ALA A 56 8.84 7.28 15.33
CA ALA A 56 7.92 6.33 14.69
C ALA A 56 6.93 5.62 15.64
N PHE A 57 7.39 5.18 16.82
CA PHE A 57 6.53 4.45 17.76
C PHE A 57 5.44 5.33 18.36
N HIS A 58 5.78 6.56 18.74
CA HIS A 58 4.82 7.51 19.31
C HIS A 58 3.92 8.08 18.23
N LEU A 59 4.49 8.48 17.09
CA LEU A 59 3.75 8.96 15.93
C LEU A 59 2.72 7.92 15.46
N GLY A 60 3.13 6.66 15.32
CA GLY A 60 2.23 5.58 14.89
C GLY A 60 1.07 5.35 15.85
N LYS A 61 1.29 5.56 17.15
CA LYS A 61 0.23 5.42 18.17
C LYS A 61 -0.73 6.62 18.18
N GLN A 62 -0.21 7.83 18.05
CA GLN A 62 -1.01 9.05 18.08
C GLN A 62 -1.80 9.25 16.77
N CYS A 63 -1.20 8.94 15.63
CA CYS A 63 -1.83 9.04 14.32
C CYS A 63 -2.40 7.70 13.80
N GLU A 64 -2.67 6.75 14.70
CA GLU A 64 -3.13 5.40 14.34
C GLU A 64 -4.42 5.43 13.51
N GLN A 65 -5.39 6.28 13.90
CA GLN A 65 -6.69 6.35 13.21
C GLN A 65 -6.55 6.83 11.75
N ALA A 66 -5.89 7.97 11.53
CA ALA A 66 -5.71 8.54 10.20
C ALA A 66 -4.85 7.64 9.30
N ASN A 67 -3.76 7.07 9.84
CA ASN A 67 -2.89 6.17 9.09
C ASN A 67 -3.63 4.91 8.65
N ASN A 68 -4.41 4.33 9.55
CA ASN A 68 -5.14 3.11 9.27
C ASN A 68 -6.29 3.34 8.26
N GLU A 69 -6.97 4.48 8.35
CA GLU A 69 -8.00 4.88 7.37
C GLU A 69 -7.39 5.07 5.97
N PHE A 70 -6.24 5.72 5.86
CA PHE A 70 -5.52 5.85 4.59
C PHE A 70 -5.09 4.49 4.02
N MET A 71 -4.58 3.58 4.85
CA MET A 71 -4.17 2.25 4.41
C MET A 71 -5.36 1.39 3.98
N LEU A 72 -6.49 1.48 4.70
CA LEU A 72 -7.75 0.86 4.27
C LEU A 72 -8.21 1.46 2.94
N CYS A 73 -8.06 2.77 2.77
CA CYS A 73 -8.40 3.46 1.53
C CYS A 73 -7.69 2.88 0.32
N ARG A 74 -6.38 2.82 0.43
CA ARG A 74 -5.51 2.29 -0.60
C ARG A 74 -5.75 0.81 -0.89
N GLN A 75 -6.04 0.01 0.14
CA GLN A 75 -6.26 -1.43 -0.04
C GLN A 75 -7.59 -1.76 -0.70
N GLU A 76 -8.64 -0.98 -0.45
CA GLU A 76 -9.98 -1.23 -1.00
C GLU A 76 -10.16 -0.69 -2.42
N LEU A 77 -9.64 0.51 -2.71
CA LEU A 77 -9.85 1.16 -4.01
C LEU A 77 -8.74 0.87 -5.03
N ASP A 78 -7.54 0.52 -4.58
CA ASP A 78 -6.31 0.36 -5.39
C ASP A 78 -5.92 1.59 -6.25
N ASP A 79 -6.68 2.69 -6.15
CA ASP A 79 -6.46 3.97 -6.82
C ASP A 79 -5.93 5.04 -5.84
N PRO A 80 -4.71 5.59 -6.06
CA PRO A 80 -4.13 6.57 -5.14
C PRO A 80 -4.81 7.94 -5.18
N ARG A 81 -5.55 8.26 -6.26
CA ARG A 81 -6.19 9.58 -6.47
C ARG A 81 -7.41 9.78 -5.56
N ALA A 82 -8.15 8.72 -5.27
CA ALA A 82 -9.32 8.78 -4.41
C ALA A 82 -8.92 9.01 -2.93
N CYS A 83 -7.72 8.58 -2.54
CA CYS A 83 -7.27 8.59 -1.14
C CYS A 83 -6.46 9.84 -0.74
N LEU A 84 -6.55 10.93 -1.52
CA LEU A 84 -5.77 12.15 -1.27
C LEU A 84 -6.23 12.90 -0.02
N ALA A 85 -7.52 12.86 0.30
CA ALA A 85 -8.07 13.52 1.49
C ALA A 85 -7.55 12.87 2.79
N GLU A 86 -7.52 11.54 2.84
CA GLU A 86 -6.97 10.77 3.95
C GLU A 86 -5.45 10.96 4.04
N GLY A 87 -4.76 11.03 2.90
CA GLY A 87 -3.33 11.35 2.85
C GLY A 87 -3.01 12.71 3.48
N LYS A 88 -3.83 13.73 3.22
CA LYS A 88 -3.74 15.05 3.86
C LYS A 88 -3.96 14.98 5.37
N ALA A 89 -4.90 14.16 5.82
CA ALA A 89 -5.16 13.97 7.25
C ALA A 89 -3.98 13.30 7.97
N VAL A 90 -3.30 12.36 7.31
CA VAL A 90 -2.08 11.72 7.83
C VAL A 90 -0.95 12.75 7.99
N THR A 91 -0.69 13.56 6.96
CA THR A 91 0.38 14.57 7.00
C THR A 91 0.07 15.66 8.02
N SER A 92 -1.18 16.11 8.15
CA SER A 92 -1.57 17.08 9.18
C SER A 92 -1.37 16.53 10.59
N CYS A 93 -1.76 15.26 10.84
CA CYS A 93 -1.54 14.62 12.15
C CYS A 93 -0.05 14.53 12.49
N ALA A 94 0.79 14.14 11.51
CA ALA A 94 2.23 14.06 11.71
C ALA A 94 2.85 15.43 12.02
N LEU A 95 2.43 16.49 11.31
CA LEU A 95 2.89 17.85 11.56
C LEU A 95 2.54 18.31 12.98
N ASP A 96 1.32 18.05 13.43
CA ASP A 96 0.88 18.44 14.77
C ASP A 96 1.60 17.65 15.87
N PHE A 97 1.89 16.37 15.64
CA PHE A 97 2.75 15.58 16.52
C PHE A 97 4.15 16.19 16.64
N PHE A 98 4.84 16.46 15.52
CA PHE A 98 6.18 17.02 15.56
C PHE A 98 6.22 18.44 16.12
N ARG A 99 5.17 19.25 15.92
CA ARG A 99 5.01 20.56 16.57
C ARG A 99 4.92 20.43 18.08
N LYS A 100 4.20 19.43 18.61
CA LYS A 100 4.11 19.16 20.04
C LYS A 100 5.45 18.71 20.62
N VAL A 101 6.10 17.74 19.98
CA VAL A 101 7.42 17.23 20.40
C VAL A 101 8.48 18.32 20.39
N LYS A 102 8.48 19.19 19.36
CA LYS A 102 9.41 20.32 19.27
C LYS A 102 9.19 21.37 20.37
N LYS A 103 7.97 21.53 20.89
CA LYS A 103 7.69 22.51 21.96
C LYS A 103 8.11 22.02 23.34
N THR A 104 8.08 20.71 23.59
CA THR A 104 8.30 20.15 24.94
C THR A 104 9.60 19.38 25.07
N CYS A 105 9.90 18.44 24.16
CA CYS A 105 10.99 17.47 24.28
C CYS A 105 12.04 17.61 23.17
N HIS A 106 12.31 18.83 22.71
CA HIS A 106 13.17 19.07 21.55
C HIS A 106 14.60 18.55 21.73
N GLU A 107 15.21 18.81 22.89
CA GLU A 107 16.60 18.44 23.16
C GLU A 107 16.78 16.92 23.19
N GLU A 108 15.93 16.22 23.95
CA GLU A 108 15.97 14.76 24.07
C GLU A 108 15.69 14.06 22.75
N PHE A 109 14.72 14.58 21.98
CA PHE A 109 14.43 14.08 20.65
C PHE A 109 15.62 14.25 19.70
N THR A 110 16.28 15.41 19.74
CA THR A 110 17.43 15.70 18.88
C THR A 110 18.63 14.81 19.24
N GLN A 111 18.88 14.57 20.53
CA GLN A 111 19.92 13.64 20.97
C GLN A 111 19.65 12.21 20.50
N TYR A 112 18.40 11.76 20.59
CA TYR A 112 18.00 10.43 20.14
C TYR A 112 18.12 10.28 18.62
N ALA A 113 17.61 11.26 17.85
CA ALA A 113 17.73 11.28 16.40
C ALA A 113 19.20 11.30 15.94
N THR A 114 20.04 12.12 16.58
CA THR A 114 21.49 12.19 16.29
C THR A 114 22.19 10.87 16.59
N CYS A 115 21.81 10.18 17.66
CA CYS A 115 22.35 8.86 17.96
C CYS A 115 21.99 7.86 16.86
N LEU A 116 20.72 7.81 16.43
CA LEU A 116 20.28 6.89 15.38
C LEU A 116 21.02 7.13 14.07
N ASP A 117 21.20 8.40 13.69
CA ASP A 117 21.92 8.80 12.49
C ASP A 117 23.40 8.39 12.50
N LYS A 118 24.09 8.53 13.64
CA LYS A 118 25.52 8.22 13.78
C LYS A 118 25.83 6.76 14.11
N SER A 119 24.85 6.01 14.63
CA SER A 119 25.10 4.69 15.22
C SER A 119 25.43 3.60 14.20
N SER A 120 24.68 3.51 13.11
CA SER A 120 24.90 2.50 12.07
C SER A 120 24.31 2.94 10.74
N GLY A 121 24.84 2.45 9.62
CA GLY A 121 24.28 2.72 8.29
C GLY A 121 22.83 2.21 8.10
N THR A 122 22.36 1.33 8.98
CA THR A 122 21.00 0.78 9.00
C THR A 122 20.07 1.46 10.01
N MET A 123 20.58 2.42 10.80
CA MET A 123 19.86 3.13 11.85
C MET A 123 19.23 2.18 12.88
N ALA A 124 20.04 1.29 13.46
CA ALA A 124 19.58 0.25 14.37
C ALA A 124 19.27 0.80 15.78
N PHE A 125 18.07 0.48 16.29
CA PHE A 125 17.63 0.92 17.63
C PHE A 125 18.41 0.32 18.80
N SER A 126 19.19 -0.74 18.57
CA SER A 126 19.98 -1.44 19.60
C SER A 126 21.01 -0.53 20.28
N HIS A 127 21.65 0.36 19.51
CA HIS A 127 22.75 1.18 20.01
C HIS A 127 22.29 2.42 20.80
N CYS A 128 21.04 2.86 20.59
CA CYS A 128 20.51 4.11 21.13
C CYS A 128 19.46 3.92 22.22
N ARG A 129 19.49 2.79 22.95
CA ARG A 129 18.50 2.52 24.03
C ARG A 129 18.57 3.50 25.21
N LYS A 130 19.75 4.06 25.49
CA LYS A 130 19.92 5.06 26.57
C LYS A 130 19.20 6.36 26.25
N THR A 131 19.48 6.94 25.07
CA THR A 131 18.82 8.16 24.59
C THR A 131 17.33 7.94 24.32
N GLN A 132 16.94 6.75 23.87
CA GLN A 132 15.53 6.37 23.77
C GLN A 132 14.82 6.44 25.13
N GLY A 133 15.43 5.92 26.20
CA GLY A 133 14.82 5.96 27.54
C GLY A 133 14.60 7.37 28.07
N VAL A 134 15.52 8.31 27.76
CA VAL A 134 15.36 9.72 28.14
C VAL A 134 14.22 10.38 27.36
N PHE A 135 14.15 10.12 26.05
CA PHE A 135 13.06 10.63 25.21
C PHE A 135 11.69 10.07 25.61
N ASP A 136 11.60 8.74 25.81
CA ASP A 136 10.36 8.08 26.24
C ASP A 136 9.90 8.61 27.62
N LYS A 137 10.84 8.90 28.52
CA LYS A 137 10.54 9.53 29.82
C LYS A 137 9.98 10.94 29.64
N CYS A 138 10.60 11.78 28.81
CA CYS A 138 10.09 13.14 28.56
C CYS A 138 8.67 13.14 28.00
N ILE A 139 8.37 12.23 27.06
CA ILE A 139 7.03 12.10 26.49
C ILE A 139 6.02 11.65 27.54
N LYS A 140 6.39 10.66 28.37
CA LYS A 140 5.53 10.18 29.45
C LYS A 140 5.23 11.27 30.47
N ASP A 141 6.25 12.00 30.92
CA ASP A 141 6.11 13.03 31.95
C ASP A 141 5.24 14.22 31.49
N ASN A 142 5.23 14.55 30.19
CA ASN A 142 4.49 15.71 29.66
C ASN A 142 3.12 15.38 29.04
N PHE A 143 3.00 14.25 28.33
CA PHE A 143 1.81 13.91 27.55
C PHE A 143 1.10 12.64 28.05
N ASP A 144 1.68 11.93 29.02
CA ASP A 144 1.21 10.63 29.50
C ASP A 144 1.07 9.60 28.36
N TRP A 145 1.95 9.68 27.37
CA TRP A 145 1.98 8.75 26.25
C TRP A 145 3.00 7.65 26.49
N ASP A 146 2.50 6.46 26.79
CA ASP A 146 3.35 5.28 26.89
C ASP A 146 3.73 4.72 25.52
N ARG A 147 4.98 4.28 25.41
CA ARG A 147 5.47 3.57 24.23
C ARG A 147 4.72 2.24 24.08
N PRO A 148 4.11 1.93 22.92
CA PRO A 148 3.39 0.68 22.72
C PRO A 148 4.27 -0.55 22.91
N SER A 149 3.65 -1.65 23.37
CA SER A 149 4.32 -2.92 23.56
C SER A 149 4.86 -3.49 22.24
N TYR A 150 5.85 -4.38 22.36
CA TYR A 150 6.29 -5.19 21.22
C TYR A 150 5.09 -5.93 20.60
N GLY A 151 4.92 -5.84 19.29
CA GLY A 151 3.81 -6.45 18.55
C GLY A 151 2.50 -5.64 18.52
N TYR A 152 2.40 -4.47 19.16
CA TYR A 152 1.18 -3.65 19.11
C TYR A 152 0.76 -3.29 17.67
N PHE A 153 1.72 -2.86 16.86
CA PHE A 153 1.53 -2.47 15.46
C PHE A 153 1.33 -3.65 14.51
N SER A 154 1.66 -4.87 14.94
CA SER A 154 1.49 -6.08 14.15
C SER A 154 0.09 -6.68 14.27
N ARG A 155 -0.72 -6.18 15.21
CA ARG A 155 -2.10 -6.65 15.42
C ARG A 155 -3.00 -5.99 14.39
N ALA A 156 -3.84 -6.80 13.74
CA ALA A 156 -4.91 -6.28 12.90
C ALA A 156 -5.84 -5.37 13.70
N LYS A 157 -6.14 -4.19 13.13
CA LYS A 157 -7.03 -3.19 13.72
C LYS A 157 -8.29 -3.13 12.89
N VAL A 158 -9.45 -3.16 13.56
CA VAL A 158 -10.74 -2.92 12.91
C VAL A 158 -11.00 -1.42 12.94
N ILE A 159 -11.18 -0.82 11.77
CA ILE A 159 -11.38 0.63 11.60
C ILE A 159 -12.82 0.83 11.13
N GLN A 160 -13.55 1.72 11.79
CA GLN A 160 -14.85 2.16 11.30
C GLN A 160 -14.61 3.36 10.39
N SER A 161 -14.78 3.16 9.09
CA SER A 161 -14.72 4.24 8.11
C SER A 161 -16.12 4.73 7.81
N ALA A 162 -16.25 6.03 7.51
CA ALA A 162 -17.53 6.63 7.13
C ALA A 162 -17.90 6.34 5.67
N ARG A 163 -16.94 5.87 4.87
CA ARG A 163 -17.14 5.54 3.45
C ARG A 163 -17.81 4.18 3.28
N GLU A 164 -18.57 4.05 2.21
CA GLU A 164 -19.10 2.75 1.81
C GLU A 164 -17.97 1.89 1.24
N ALA A 165 -17.89 0.64 1.67
CA ALA A 165 -16.94 -0.32 1.12
C ALA A 165 -17.22 -0.51 -0.39
N PRO A 166 -16.19 -0.59 -1.25
CA PRO A 166 -16.40 -0.85 -2.65
C PRO A 166 -17.15 -2.17 -2.83
N LYS A 167 -18.06 -2.21 -3.81
CA LYS A 167 -18.82 -3.43 -4.10
C LYS A 167 -17.82 -4.52 -4.49
N LYS A 168 -17.72 -5.55 -3.65
CA LYS A 168 -16.91 -6.73 -3.97
C LYS A 168 -17.40 -7.30 -5.30
N GLU A 169 -16.48 -7.42 -6.27
CA GLU A 169 -16.81 -8.03 -7.54
C GLU A 169 -17.39 -9.42 -7.30
N GLU A 170 -18.60 -9.64 -7.81
CA GLU A 170 -19.24 -10.93 -7.72
C GLU A 170 -18.38 -11.90 -8.50
N LYS A 171 -17.88 -12.94 -7.83
CA LYS A 171 -17.10 -13.98 -8.50
C LYS A 171 -17.95 -14.51 -9.64
N VAL A 172 -17.48 -14.33 -10.87
CA VAL A 172 -18.16 -14.86 -12.05
C VAL A 172 -18.15 -16.39 -11.92
N SER A 173 -19.26 -16.91 -11.42
CA SER A 173 -19.50 -18.34 -11.35
C SER A 173 -19.99 -18.75 -12.72
N TYR A 174 -19.08 -19.25 -13.55
CA TYR A 174 -19.49 -19.98 -14.72
C TYR A 174 -20.25 -21.22 -14.23
N PRO A 175 -21.54 -21.40 -14.59
CA PRO A 175 -22.21 -22.67 -14.32
C PRO A 175 -21.39 -23.79 -14.95
N ASP A 176 -21.38 -24.95 -14.28
CA ASP A 176 -20.45 -26.05 -14.54
C ASP A 176 -20.14 -26.31 -16.01
N ALA A 177 -18.85 -26.62 -16.26
CA ALA A 177 -18.25 -26.96 -17.54
C ALA A 177 -19.23 -27.74 -18.43
N THR A 178 -19.20 -27.45 -19.74
CA THR A 178 -19.98 -28.10 -20.83
C THR A 178 -20.73 -29.32 -20.34
N PRO A 179 -22.09 -29.31 -20.33
CA PRO A 179 -22.86 -30.42 -19.79
C PRO A 179 -22.29 -31.72 -20.36
N GLY A 180 -21.97 -32.66 -19.46
CA GLY A 180 -21.43 -33.95 -19.86
C GLY A 180 -22.32 -34.54 -20.96
N LEU A 181 -21.72 -35.24 -21.92
CA LEU A 181 -22.53 -35.90 -22.95
C LEU A 181 -23.59 -36.78 -22.26
N PRO A 182 -24.84 -36.82 -22.77
CA PRO A 182 -25.89 -37.63 -22.18
C PRO A 182 -25.46 -39.10 -22.09
N GLU A 183 -25.96 -39.84 -21.10
CA GLU A 183 -25.55 -41.23 -20.86
C GLU A 183 -25.81 -42.15 -22.07
N ASP A 184 -26.85 -41.84 -22.85
CA ASP A 184 -27.22 -42.53 -24.10
C ASP A 184 -26.34 -42.20 -25.31
N TYR A 185 -25.34 -41.31 -25.17
CA TYR A 185 -24.45 -41.00 -26.29
C TYR A 185 -23.61 -42.24 -26.64
N PRO A 186 -23.59 -42.68 -27.91
CA PRO A 186 -22.86 -43.87 -28.30
C PRO A 186 -21.36 -43.68 -28.00
N LYS A 187 -20.80 -44.59 -27.20
CA LYS A 187 -19.38 -44.67 -26.88
C LYS A 187 -18.75 -45.77 -27.75
N PRO A 188 -18.40 -45.49 -29.02
CA PRO A 188 -17.72 -46.48 -29.84
C PRO A 188 -16.38 -46.84 -29.18
N PRO A 189 -15.87 -48.07 -29.40
CA PRO A 189 -14.54 -48.44 -28.95
C PRO A 189 -13.51 -47.47 -29.54
N ALA A 190 -12.44 -47.21 -28.78
CA ALA A 190 -11.35 -46.36 -29.26
C ALA A 190 -10.79 -46.90 -30.59
N LYS A 191 -10.70 -46.04 -31.60
CA LYS A 191 -10.31 -46.43 -32.98
C LYS A 191 -8.98 -47.20 -33.07
N TYR A 192 -8.08 -46.97 -32.12
CA TYR A 192 -6.73 -47.56 -32.07
C TYR A 192 -6.40 -48.09 -30.66
N GLY A 193 -7.40 -48.69 -29.99
CA GLY A 193 -7.23 -49.26 -28.66
C GLY A 193 -6.72 -48.24 -27.64
N SER A 194 -5.68 -48.62 -26.90
CA SER A 194 -5.12 -47.81 -25.81
C SER A 194 -4.25 -46.64 -26.28
N ARG A 195 -3.84 -46.62 -27.57
CA ARG A 195 -2.83 -45.69 -28.11
C ARG A 195 -1.53 -45.62 -27.30
N PHE A 196 -1.24 -46.65 -26.51
CA PHE A 196 0.05 -46.83 -25.86
C PHE A 196 1.03 -47.47 -26.85
N HIS A 197 2.29 -47.03 -26.83
CA HIS A 197 3.27 -47.41 -27.85
C HIS A 197 3.54 -48.93 -27.96
N TRP A 198 3.15 -49.74 -26.97
CA TRP A 198 3.47 -51.17 -26.86
C TRP A 198 2.25 -52.08 -26.60
N LEU A 199 1.03 -51.55 -26.61
CA LEU A 199 -0.21 -52.33 -26.54
C LEU A 199 -1.11 -51.90 -27.69
N GLU A 200 -1.32 -52.81 -28.65
CA GLU A 200 -2.37 -52.67 -29.68
C GLU A 200 -3.77 -52.66 -29.05
#